data_AF-A0A162LLN3-F1
#
_entry.id   AF-A0A162LLN3-F1
#
_cell.length_a   1.000
_cell.length_b   1.000
_cell.length_c   1.000
_cell.angle_alpha   90.00
_cell.angle_beta   90.00
_cell.angle_gamma   90.00
#
_symmetry.space_group_name_H-M   'P 1'
#
loop_
_entity.id
_entity.type
_entity.pdbx_description
1 polymer ?
#
loop_
_entity_poly.entity_id
_entity_poly.type
_entity_poly.pdbx_seq_one_letter_code
_entity_poly.pdbx_strand_id
1 'polypeptide(L)'
;GRARRTGWFDAVIARYAVRVNGLTDLFLTKLDVLSGFDTVPVCVGYEINGRRTDEMPMTQTDFHHAKPIYENLPGWHEDISEVTRFEDLPDAARAYVTTIEEMSGAPVSAVGVGPGRTQTLVINELI
;
A
#
# COMPACT_ATOMS: atom_id res chain seq x y z
N GLY A 1 16.12 -17.93 10.23
CA GLY A 1 14.87 -17.22 10.63
C GLY A 1 13.69 -17.83 9.88
N ARG A 2 12.48 -17.82 10.46
CA ARG A 2 11.27 -18.33 9.80
C ARG A 2 10.76 -17.31 8.77
N ALA A 3 10.51 -17.76 7.54
CA ALA A 3 9.98 -16.90 6.48
C ALA A 3 8.60 -16.33 6.85
N ARG A 4 8.37 -15.05 6.53
CA ARG A 4 7.06 -14.39 6.71
C ARG A 4 6.17 -14.72 5.52
N ARG A 5 4.86 -14.81 5.75
CA ARG A 5 3.87 -14.85 4.67
C ARG A 5 3.81 -13.47 4.02
N THR A 6 3.78 -13.44 2.69
CA THR A 6 3.67 -12.22 1.89
C THR A 6 2.32 -12.17 1.18
N GLY A 7 1.89 -10.96 0.83
CA GLY A 7 0.66 -10.68 0.12
C GLY A 7 0.69 -9.25 -0.41
N TRP A 8 -0.32 -8.90 -1.20
CA TRP A 8 -0.48 -7.58 -1.78
C TRP A 8 -0.95 -6.55 -0.77
N PHE A 9 -0.86 -5.27 -1.12
CA PHE A 9 -1.38 -4.18 -0.28
C PHE A 9 -2.89 -4.33 -0.11
N ASP A 10 -3.37 -4.14 1.11
CA ASP A 10 -4.78 -4.27 1.47
C ASP A 10 -5.34 -2.94 1.95
N ALA A 11 -6.06 -2.27 1.06
CA ALA A 11 -6.64 -0.96 1.34
C ALA A 11 -7.81 -1.04 2.34
N VAL A 12 -8.49 -2.18 2.45
CA VAL A 12 -9.55 -2.38 3.46
C VAL A 12 -8.94 -2.35 4.85
N ILE A 13 -7.83 -3.08 5.04
CA ILE A 13 -7.08 -3.08 6.30
C ILE A 13 -6.46 -1.70 6.56
N ALA A 14 -5.87 -1.06 5.55
CA ALA A 14 -5.26 0.26 5.71
C ALA A 14 -6.28 1.31 6.18
N ARG A 15 -7.43 1.41 5.50
CA ARG A 15 -8.52 2.32 5.85
C ARG A 15 -9.12 2.02 7.22
N TYR A 16 -9.27 0.74 7.56
CA TYR A 16 -9.67 0.33 8.90
C TYR A 16 -8.66 0.82 9.95
N ALA A 17 -7.37 0.61 9.72
CA ALA A 17 -6.30 1.03 10.62
C ALA A 17 -6.26 2.56 10.81
N VAL A 18 -6.42 3.33 9.73
CA VAL A 18 -6.54 4.80 9.78
C VAL A 18 -7.68 5.21 10.70
N ARG A 19 -8.86 4.62 10.51
CA ARG A 19 -10.06 4.97 11.28
C ARG A 19 -9.96 4.61 12.77
N VAL A 20 -9.45 3.42 13.11
CA VAL A 20 -9.42 2.97 14.51
C VAL A 20 -8.29 3.58 15.33
N ASN A 21 -7.19 3.98 14.69
CA ASN A 21 -6.05 4.61 15.38
C ASN A 21 -6.03 6.14 15.25
N GLY A 22 -6.86 6.72 14.37
CA GLY A 22 -6.81 8.16 14.07
C GLY A 22 -5.49 8.54 13.40
N LEU A 23 -5.01 7.71 12.47
CA LEU A 23 -3.73 7.99 11.78
C LEU A 23 -3.86 9.26 10.96
N THR A 24 -2.97 10.22 11.20
CA THR A 24 -2.88 11.47 10.43
C THR A 24 -1.99 11.32 9.21
N ASP A 25 -1.05 10.37 9.24
CA ASP A 25 -0.02 10.18 8.25
C ASP A 25 0.35 8.71 8.10
N LEU A 26 0.67 8.32 6.87
CA LEU A 26 1.19 7.01 6.51
C LEU A 26 2.66 7.13 6.09
N PHE A 27 3.46 6.17 6.55
CA PHE A 27 4.79 5.94 6.01
C PHE A 27 4.74 4.67 5.18
N LEU A 28 4.80 4.81 3.86
CA LEU A 28 4.92 3.66 2.96
C LEU A 28 6.37 3.17 2.95
N THR A 29 6.61 1.91 3.29
CA THR A 29 7.96 1.35 3.28
C THR A 29 8.09 0.27 2.21
N LYS A 30 9.32 0.07 1.75
CA LYS A 30 9.69 -0.99 0.79
C LYS A 30 9.00 -0.89 -0.56
N LEU A 31 8.85 0.33 -1.08
CA LEU A 31 8.32 0.53 -2.43
C LEU A 31 9.22 -0.16 -3.47
N ASP A 32 10.54 -0.23 -3.21
CA ASP A 32 11.55 -0.86 -4.06
C ASP A 32 11.27 -2.35 -4.34
N VAL A 33 10.63 -3.04 -3.39
CA VAL A 33 10.27 -4.47 -3.53
C VAL A 33 9.21 -4.71 -4.61
N LEU A 34 8.46 -3.66 -5.00
CA LEU A 34 7.46 -3.73 -6.07
C LEU A 34 8.05 -3.41 -7.46
N SER A 35 9.34 -3.07 -7.55
CA SER A 35 10.00 -2.88 -8.84
C SER A 35 10.20 -4.23 -9.53
N GLY A 36 9.97 -4.28 -10.85
CA GLY A 36 10.07 -5.47 -11.69
C GLY A 36 8.74 -6.19 -11.94
N PHE A 37 7.61 -5.66 -11.45
CA PHE A 37 6.28 -6.18 -11.77
C PHE A 37 5.65 -5.39 -12.91
N ASP A 38 4.94 -6.07 -13.82
CA ASP A 38 4.16 -5.41 -14.87
C ASP A 38 2.88 -4.77 -14.32
N THR A 39 2.30 -5.38 -13.30
CA THR A 39 1.08 -4.93 -12.62
C THR A 39 1.19 -5.18 -11.12
N VAL A 40 0.71 -4.26 -10.31
CA VAL A 40 0.64 -4.38 -8.85
C VAL A 40 -0.82 -4.46 -8.41
N PRO A 41 -1.29 -5.64 -7.97
CA PRO A 41 -2.63 -5.78 -7.39
C PRO A 41 -2.75 -5.05 -6.05
N VAL A 42 -3.87 -4.38 -5.84
CA VAL A 42 -4.27 -3.77 -4.56
C VAL A 42 -5.64 -4.30 -4.17
N CYS A 43 -5.77 -4.87 -2.98
CA CYS A 43 -7.05 -5.35 -2.47
C CYS A 43 -7.89 -4.15 -2.05
N VAL A 44 -9.03 -3.93 -2.72
CA VAL A 44 -9.92 -2.78 -2.51
C VAL A 44 -11.19 -3.13 -1.73
N GLY A 45 -11.49 -4.42 -1.61
CA GLY A 45 -12.68 -4.96 -0.97
C GLY A 45 -12.60 -6.47 -0.83
N TYR A 46 -13.59 -7.05 -0.15
CA TYR A 46 -13.74 -8.49 -0.04
C TYR A 46 -15.09 -8.94 -0.59
N GLU A 47 -15.13 -10.13 -1.18
CA GLU A 47 -16.37 -10.89 -1.40
C GLU A 47 -16.51 -11.93 -0.28
N ILE A 48 -17.61 -11.87 0.45
CA ILE A 48 -17.95 -12.80 1.53
C ILE A 48 -19.36 -13.31 1.27
N ASN A 49 -19.52 -14.63 1.13
CA ASN A 49 -20.81 -15.26 0.84
C ASN A 49 -21.52 -14.65 -0.38
N GLY A 50 -20.76 -14.32 -1.43
CA GLY A 50 -21.26 -13.71 -2.67
C GLY A 50 -21.65 -12.24 -2.56
N ARG A 51 -21.32 -11.57 -1.45
CA ARG A 51 -21.56 -10.12 -1.27
C ARG A 51 -20.24 -9.37 -1.14
N ARG A 52 -20.13 -8.27 -1.87
CA ARG A 52 -19.02 -7.33 -1.73
C ARG A 52 -19.15 -6.55 -0.42
N THR A 53 -18.04 -6.37 0.28
CA THR A 53 -17.85 -5.45 1.40
C THR A 53 -16.54 -4.67 1.20
N ASP A 54 -16.57 -3.38 1.49
CA ASP A 54 -15.37 -2.53 1.48
C ASP A 54 -14.85 -2.26 2.91
N GLU A 55 -15.48 -2.92 3.90
CA GLU A 55 -15.22 -2.81 5.33
C GLU A 55 -14.60 -4.09 5.89
N MET A 56 -13.76 -3.92 6.92
CA MET A 56 -13.11 -5.02 7.62
C MET A 56 -14.17 -5.97 8.22
N PRO A 57 -14.10 -7.28 7.94
CA PRO A 57 -15.03 -8.24 8.51
C PRO A 57 -14.96 -8.27 10.04
N MET A 58 -16.14 -8.32 10.67
CA MET A 58 -16.26 -8.26 12.13
C MET A 58 -15.94 -9.58 12.82
N THR A 59 -16.02 -10.70 12.11
CA THR A 59 -15.79 -12.03 12.66
C THR A 59 -14.62 -12.74 11.98
N GLN A 60 -13.94 -13.60 12.74
CA GLN A 60 -12.88 -14.45 12.19
C GLN A 60 -13.39 -15.36 11.07
N THR A 61 -14.62 -15.87 11.19
CA THR A 61 -15.24 -16.71 10.18
C THR A 61 -15.44 -15.96 8.87
N ASP A 62 -15.99 -14.75 8.92
CA ASP A 62 -16.17 -13.92 7.72
C ASP A 62 -14.83 -13.59 7.07
N PHE A 63 -13.82 -13.23 7.87
CA PHE A 63 -12.46 -12.97 7.37
C PHE A 63 -11.81 -14.22 6.74
N HIS A 64 -12.04 -15.41 7.31
CA HIS A 64 -11.54 -16.67 6.75
C HIS A 64 -12.17 -17.00 5.38
N HIS A 65 -13.42 -16.60 5.16
CA HIS A 65 -14.12 -16.81 3.89
C HIS A 65 -14.00 -15.63 2.91
N ALA A 66 -13.32 -14.55 3.31
CA ALA A 66 -13.12 -13.37 2.48
C ALA A 66 -12.24 -13.68 1.28
N LYS A 67 -12.78 -13.40 0.09
CA LYS A 67 -12.01 -13.41 -1.16
C LYS A 67 -11.64 -11.96 -1.50
N PRO A 68 -10.34 -11.66 -1.69
CA PRO A 68 -9.94 -10.29 -2.05
C PRO A 68 -10.44 -9.93 -3.45
N ILE A 69 -10.92 -8.69 -3.57
CA ILE A 69 -11.24 -8.04 -4.83
C ILE A 69 -10.07 -7.11 -5.15
N TYR A 70 -9.40 -7.35 -6.27
CA TYR A 70 -8.21 -6.61 -6.66
C TYR A 70 -8.50 -5.57 -7.75
N GLU A 71 -7.89 -4.40 -7.60
CA GLU A 71 -7.61 -3.49 -8.70
C GLU A 71 -6.13 -3.64 -9.08
N ASN A 72 -5.84 -3.71 -10.38
CA ASN A 72 -4.47 -3.87 -10.87
C ASN A 72 -3.94 -2.51 -11.32
N LEU A 73 -2.95 -2.00 -10.61
CA LEU A 73 -2.26 -0.78 -10.96
C LEU A 73 -1.08 -1.10 -11.90
N PRO A 74 -0.71 -0.19 -12.81
CA PRO A 74 0.52 -0.36 -13.60
C PRO A 74 1.73 -0.50 -12.68
N GLY A 75 2.59 -1.49 -12.96
CA GLY A 75 3.86 -1.63 -12.30
C GLY A 75 4.97 -0.84 -13.00
N TRP A 76 6.20 -1.00 -12.51
CA TRP A 76 7.40 -0.35 -13.02
C TRP A 76 8.59 -1.31 -12.92
N HIS A 77 9.61 -1.11 -13.75
CA HIS A 77 10.81 -1.95 -13.80
C HIS A 77 12.08 -1.19 -13.43
N GLU A 78 12.00 0.13 -13.36
CA GLU A 78 13.08 1.02 -13.02
C GLU A 78 13.54 0.80 -11.57
N ASP A 79 14.85 0.87 -11.37
CA ASP A 79 15.44 0.91 -10.03
C ASP A 79 15.19 2.29 -9.41
N ILE A 80 14.57 2.28 -8.23
CA ILE A 80 14.22 3.49 -7.48
C ILE A 80 15.12 3.73 -6.26
N SER A 81 16.14 2.89 -6.02
CA SER A 81 16.92 2.93 -4.78
C SER A 81 17.69 4.23 -4.58
N GLU A 82 18.07 4.90 -5.66
CA GLU A 82 18.83 6.15 -5.64
C GLU A 82 17.94 7.39 -5.83
N VAL A 83 16.61 7.22 -5.91
CA VAL A 83 15.68 8.33 -6.01
C VAL A 83 15.68 9.12 -4.70
N THR A 84 15.76 10.45 -4.80
CA THR A 84 15.84 11.34 -3.64
C THR A 84 14.68 12.34 -3.55
N ARG A 85 13.85 12.45 -4.60
CA ARG A 85 12.64 13.28 -4.62
C ARG A 85 11.46 12.50 -5.15
N PHE A 86 10.25 12.80 -4.66
CA PHE A 86 9.05 12.05 -5.02
C PHE A 86 8.72 12.17 -6.51
N GLU A 87 8.90 13.36 -7.09
CA GLU A 87 8.67 13.64 -8.50
C GLU A 87 9.60 12.87 -9.45
N ASP A 88 10.75 12.39 -8.96
CA ASP A 88 11.73 11.64 -9.76
C ASP A 88 11.44 10.13 -9.81
N LEU A 89 10.47 9.65 -9.03
CA LEU A 89 9.99 8.27 -9.14
C LEU A 89 9.37 8.03 -10.53
N PRO A 90 9.35 6.78 -11.04
CA PRO A 90 8.58 6.43 -12.23
C PRO A 90 7.10 6.82 -12.09
N ASP A 91 6.47 7.22 -13.19
CA ASP A 91 5.07 7.67 -13.21
C ASP A 91 4.12 6.64 -12.57
N ALA A 92 4.33 5.34 -12.87
CA ALA A 92 3.56 4.25 -12.30
C ALA A 92 3.76 4.10 -10.78
N ALA A 93 5.00 4.31 -10.29
CA ALA A 93 5.30 4.27 -8.86
C ALA A 93 4.66 5.44 -8.12
N ARG A 94 4.71 6.66 -8.69
CA ARG A 94 4.01 7.84 -8.12
C ARG A 94 2.51 7.61 -8.08
N ALA A 95 1.93 7.14 -9.19
CA ALA A 95 0.50 6.82 -9.27
C ALA A 95 0.11 5.78 -8.22
N TYR A 96 0.91 4.72 -8.03
CA TYR A 96 0.67 3.73 -6.99
C TYR A 96 0.60 4.37 -5.60
N VAL A 97 1.56 5.22 -5.23
CA VAL A 97 1.58 5.91 -3.93
C VAL A 97 0.34 6.79 -3.75
N THR A 98 -0.01 7.60 -4.75
CA THR A 98 -1.20 8.47 -4.70
C THR A 98 -2.49 7.65 -4.60
N THR A 99 -2.60 6.56 -5.35
CA THR A 99 -3.80 5.70 -5.30
C THR A 99 -3.97 5.05 -3.93
N ILE A 100 -2.90 4.51 -3.32
CA ILE A 100 -3.04 3.90 -1.99
C ILE A 100 -3.30 4.95 -0.89
N GLU A 101 -2.80 6.18 -1.04
CA GLU A 101 -3.12 7.30 -0.16
C GLU A 101 -4.63 7.57 -0.15
N GLU A 102 -5.21 7.77 -1.34
CA GLU A 102 -6.65 7.98 -1.51
C GLU A 102 -7.47 6.83 -0.94
N MET A 103 -7.07 5.58 -1.24
CA MET A 103 -7.77 4.40 -0.76
C MET A 103 -7.67 4.25 0.77
N SER A 104 -6.54 4.60 1.37
CA SER A 104 -6.32 4.47 2.82
C SER A 104 -7.01 5.57 3.62
N GLY A 105 -7.26 6.75 3.02
CA GLY A 105 -7.94 7.87 3.66
C GLY A 105 -7.06 8.66 4.63
N ALA A 106 -5.74 8.58 4.49
CA ALA A 106 -4.76 9.40 5.20
C ALA A 106 -3.55 9.69 4.28
N PRO A 107 -2.96 10.90 4.35
CA PRO A 107 -1.78 11.29 3.58
C PRO A 107 -0.62 10.30 3.70
N VAL A 108 0.11 10.06 2.61
CA VAL A 108 1.42 9.39 2.64
C VAL A 108 2.49 10.47 2.75
N SER A 109 3.06 10.63 3.94
CA SER A 109 4.00 11.71 4.24
C SER A 109 5.47 11.29 4.09
N ALA A 110 5.74 9.98 4.01
CA ALA A 110 7.06 9.48 3.67
C ALA A 110 7.00 8.14 2.92
N VAL A 111 7.98 7.93 2.02
CA VAL A 111 8.12 6.74 1.19
C VAL A 111 9.54 6.19 1.27
N GLY A 112 9.69 4.93 1.69
CA GLY A 112 10.96 4.22 1.67
C GLY A 112 11.22 3.56 0.32
N VAL A 113 12.33 3.94 -0.32
CA VAL A 113 12.78 3.43 -1.63
C VAL A 113 13.99 2.48 -1.52
N GLY A 114 14.37 2.10 -0.30
CA GLY A 114 15.43 1.14 -0.06
C GLY A 114 15.70 0.92 1.44
N PRO A 115 16.63 0.03 1.79
CA PRO A 115 16.94 -0.30 3.18
C PRO A 115 17.78 0.76 3.92
N GLY A 116 18.44 1.66 3.19
CA GLY A 116 19.32 2.69 3.74
C GLY A 116 18.56 3.80 4.46
N ARG A 117 19.17 4.38 5.50
CA ARG A 117 18.57 5.48 6.28
C ARG A 117 18.22 6.71 5.42
N THR A 118 19.00 6.96 4.37
CA THR A 118 18.80 8.08 3.44
C THR A 118 17.90 7.72 2.27
N GLN A 119 17.49 6.46 2.13
CA GLN A 119 16.59 5.98 1.07
C GLN A 119 15.12 6.16 1.50
N THR A 120 14.79 7.36 1.94
CA THR A 120 13.46 7.79 2.35
C THR A 120 13.15 9.13 1.72
N LEU A 121 12.04 9.18 0.99
CA LEU A 121 11.47 10.39 0.42
C LEU A 121 10.51 11.00 1.44
N VAL A 122 10.75 12.24 1.84
CA VAL A 122 9.83 13.00 2.71
C VAL A 122 8.95 13.86 1.82
N ILE A 123 7.64 13.65 1.88
CA ILE A 123 6.63 14.34 1.04
C ILE A 123 6.04 15.52 1.81
N ASN A 124 5.66 15.29 3.06
CA ASN A 124 5.15 16.32 3.97
C ASN A 124 6.06 16.39 5.20
N GLU A 125 6.12 17.55 5.85
CA GLU A 125 6.79 17.65 7.14
C GLU A 125 6.07 16.78 8.18
N LEU A 126 6.83 15.91 8.85
CA LEU A 126 6.34 15.09 9.95
C LEU A 126 6.49 15.90 11.24
N ILE A 127 5.42 15.94 12.04
CA ILE A 127 5.34 16.68 13.32
C ILE A 127 6.24 16.03 14.37
#